data_AF-B8C840-F1
#
_entry.id   AF-B8C840-F1
#
_cell.length_a   1.000
_cell.length_b   1.000
_cell.length_c   1.000
_cell.angle_alpha   90.00
_cell.angle_beta   90.00
_cell.angle_gamma   90.00
#
_symmetry.space_group_name_H-M   'P 1'
#
loop_
_entity.id
_entity.type
_entity.pdbx_description
1 polymer ?
#
loop_
_entity_poly.entity_id
_entity_poly.type
_entity_poly.pdbx_seq_one_letter_code
_entity_poly.pdbx_strand_id
1 'polypeptide(L)'
;CAFRLVSCPNTNCPETFSFKYSQQHDEECGFKLLPCPSNCGMSIPRNEVHIHVRDKCVLRAAECPLACLGCTTVVQAQDVARHLNEHSDQHFLFVANRMMEYQTMIKKLNAKMQLLEEKNAKLELEIQGRTAQVSTKKDTDVHSNEVKKLTKRIGTLEGTCKTEFKKVEQDRRSHKK
;
A
#
# COMPACT_ATOMS: atom_id res chain seq x y z
N CYS A 1 57.27 -20.35 22.46
CA CYS A 1 56.21 -20.76 23.39
C CYS A 1 54.89 -20.91 22.62
N ALA A 2 54.22 -22.06 22.70
CA ALA A 2 52.96 -22.32 21.98
C ALA A 2 51.77 -21.48 22.49
N PHE A 3 51.80 -21.07 23.75
CA PHE A 3 50.76 -20.27 24.39
C PHE A 3 50.96 -18.75 24.26
N ARG A 4 52.04 -18.30 23.61
CA ARG A 4 52.26 -16.86 23.38
C ARG A 4 51.10 -16.28 22.56
N LEU A 5 50.66 -15.08 22.92
CA LEU A 5 49.66 -14.35 22.14
C LEU A 5 50.31 -13.76 20.87
N VAL A 6 49.59 -13.85 19.76
CA VAL A 6 49.94 -13.26 18.47
C VAL A 6 48.71 -12.60 17.87
N SER A 7 48.90 -11.48 17.19
CA SER A 7 47.83 -10.81 16.43
C SER A 7 47.70 -11.45 15.05
N CYS A 8 46.48 -11.42 14.50
CA CYS A 8 46.23 -11.91 13.16
C CYS A 8 47.05 -11.13 12.10
N PRO A 9 47.69 -11.81 11.13
CA PRO A 9 48.42 -11.13 10.05
C PRO A 9 47.50 -10.54 8.96
N ASN A 10 46.22 -10.94 8.91
CA ASN A 10 45.29 -10.46 7.89
C ASN A 10 44.92 -8.99 8.16
N THR A 11 45.00 -8.17 7.12
CA THR A 11 44.69 -6.74 7.19
C THR A 11 43.28 -6.52 7.74
N ASN A 12 43.15 -5.59 8.69
CA ASN A 12 41.89 -5.23 9.36
C ASN A 12 41.29 -6.31 10.29
N CYS A 13 41.98 -7.41 10.57
CA CYS A 13 41.55 -8.34 11.61
C CYS A 13 42.04 -7.88 13.00
N PRO A 14 41.15 -7.55 13.96
CA PRO A 14 41.55 -7.11 15.30
C PRO A 14 41.88 -8.25 16.26
N GLU A 15 41.71 -9.51 15.85
CA GLU A 15 41.81 -10.68 16.72
C GLU A 15 43.26 -10.95 17.17
N THR A 16 43.39 -11.31 18.45
CA THR A 16 44.64 -11.75 19.06
C THR A 16 44.39 -13.07 19.77
N PHE A 17 45.20 -14.08 19.48
CA PHE A 17 45.00 -15.45 19.94
C PHE A 17 46.34 -16.11 20.28
N SER A 18 46.28 -17.26 20.94
CA SER A 18 47.47 -18.07 21.19
C SER A 18 48.02 -18.63 19.88
N PHE A 19 49.36 -18.63 19.72
CA PHE A 19 50.04 -19.18 18.54
C PHE A 19 49.58 -20.61 18.19
N LYS A 20 49.24 -21.43 19.19
CA LYS A 20 48.65 -22.77 18.99
C LYS A 20 47.37 -22.77 18.14
N TYR A 21 46.54 -21.74 18.22
CA TYR A 21 45.25 -21.63 17.49
C TYR A 21 45.36 -20.79 16.21
N SER A 22 46.57 -20.43 15.78
CA SER A 22 46.77 -19.59 14.59
C SER A 22 46.19 -20.19 13.31
N GLN A 23 46.39 -21.49 13.09
CA GLN A 23 45.84 -22.18 11.93
C GLN A 23 44.31 -22.22 11.96
N GLN A 24 43.71 -22.56 13.11
CA GLN A 24 42.26 -22.58 13.27
C GLN A 24 41.65 -21.20 12.99
N HIS A 25 42.26 -20.13 13.51
CA HIS A 25 41.80 -18.77 13.21
C HIS A 25 41.92 -18.46 11.71
N ASP A 26 43.02 -18.81 11.06
CA ASP A 26 43.24 -18.54 9.63
C ASP A 26 42.20 -19.24 8.71
N GLU A 27 41.73 -20.42 9.11
CA GLU A 27 40.67 -21.15 8.41
C GLU A 27 39.31 -20.43 8.48
N GLU A 28 39.04 -19.68 9.56
CA GLU A 28 37.75 -19.01 9.82
C GLU A 28 37.81 -17.48 9.68
N CYS A 29 39.01 -16.91 9.53
CA CYS A 29 39.22 -15.46 9.53
C CYS A 29 38.42 -14.78 8.42
N GLY A 30 37.45 -13.95 8.81
CA GLY A 30 36.61 -13.18 7.88
C GLY A 30 37.38 -12.18 7.03
N PHE A 31 38.53 -11.70 7.51
CA PHE A 31 39.38 -10.71 6.84
C PHE A 31 40.44 -11.33 5.94
N LYS A 32 40.58 -12.66 5.95
CA LYS A 32 41.48 -13.36 5.05
C LYS A 32 41.04 -13.12 3.61
N LEU A 33 41.96 -12.65 2.78
CA LEU A 33 41.72 -12.49 1.36
C LEU A 33 41.70 -13.86 0.68
N LEU A 34 40.61 -14.14 -0.03
CA LEU A 34 40.43 -15.35 -0.83
C LEU A 34 40.25 -14.97 -2.30
N PRO A 35 40.80 -15.76 -3.24
CA PRO A 35 40.53 -15.54 -4.65
C PRO A 35 39.02 -15.70 -4.91
N CYS A 36 38.48 -14.88 -5.81
CA CYS A 36 37.10 -15.01 -6.24
C CYS A 36 36.82 -16.43 -6.76
N PRO A 37 35.77 -17.13 -6.29
CA PRO A 37 35.39 -18.45 -6.80
C PRO A 37 35.08 -18.47 -8.30
N SER A 38 34.65 -17.34 -8.86
CA SER A 38 34.42 -17.18 -10.30
C SER A 38 35.70 -16.88 -11.08
N ASN A 39 36.88 -16.87 -10.44
CA ASN A 39 38.18 -16.58 -11.03
C ASN A 39 38.25 -15.24 -11.79
N CYS A 40 37.59 -14.20 -11.26
CA CYS A 40 37.64 -12.86 -11.85
C CYS A 40 38.97 -12.10 -11.64
N GLY A 41 39.95 -12.75 -11.01
CA GLY A 41 41.28 -12.17 -10.72
C GLY A 41 41.37 -11.34 -9.44
N MET A 42 40.25 -11.08 -8.76
CA MET A 42 40.23 -10.33 -7.49
C MET A 42 40.41 -11.25 -6.28
N SER A 43 41.12 -10.73 -5.26
CA SER A 43 41.18 -11.31 -3.93
C SER A 43 40.26 -10.52 -2.99
N ILE A 44 39.31 -11.18 -2.35
CA ILE A 44 38.22 -10.57 -1.57
C ILE A 44 38.27 -11.10 -0.13
N PRO A 45 38.01 -10.26 0.89
CA PRO A 45 37.84 -10.74 2.27
C PRO A 45 36.79 -11.84 2.35
N ARG A 46 37.08 -12.94 3.06
CA ARG A 46 36.19 -14.11 3.21
C ARG A 46 34.74 -13.71 3.54
N ASN A 47 34.56 -12.75 4.46
CA ASN A 47 33.24 -12.25 4.84
C ASN A 47 32.52 -11.48 3.73
N GLU A 48 33.20 -10.99 2.71
CA GLU A 48 32.62 -10.23 1.58
C GLU A 48 32.50 -11.05 0.29
N VAL A 49 33.10 -12.24 0.21
CA VAL A 49 33.09 -13.08 -1.01
C VAL A 49 31.67 -13.28 -1.56
N HIS A 50 30.69 -13.54 -0.68
CA HIS A 50 29.31 -13.75 -1.08
C HIS A 50 28.67 -12.52 -1.72
N ILE A 51 28.92 -11.32 -1.18
CA ILE A 51 28.45 -10.04 -1.74
C ILE A 51 29.16 -9.76 -3.06
N HIS A 52 30.47 -10.02 -3.14
CA HIS A 52 31.22 -9.84 -4.37
C HIS A 52 30.63 -10.69 -5.49
N VAL A 53 30.50 -12.00 -5.31
CA VAL A 53 30.00 -12.92 -6.35
C VAL A 53 28.58 -12.57 -6.78
N ARG A 54 27.72 -12.16 -5.84
CA ARG A 54 26.32 -11.82 -6.13
C ARG A 54 26.17 -10.47 -6.84
N ASP A 55 26.88 -9.43 -6.40
CA ASP A 55 26.55 -8.05 -6.78
C ASP A 55 27.67 -7.34 -7.56
N LYS A 56 28.94 -7.62 -7.24
CA LYS A 56 30.08 -6.81 -7.70
C LYS A 56 30.97 -7.48 -8.75
N CYS A 57 30.98 -8.82 -8.80
CA CYS A 57 31.86 -9.58 -9.67
C CYS A 57 31.51 -9.31 -11.14
N VAL A 58 32.51 -8.98 -11.95
CA VAL A 58 32.33 -8.71 -13.39
C VAL A 58 31.93 -9.97 -14.18
N LEU A 59 32.25 -11.15 -13.65
CA LEU A 59 31.93 -12.46 -14.23
C LEU A 59 30.63 -13.06 -13.67
N ARG A 60 29.92 -12.36 -12.77
CA ARG A 60 28.63 -12.84 -12.27
C ARG A 60 27.63 -12.94 -13.41
N ALA A 61 26.68 -13.86 -13.27
CA ALA A 61 25.50 -13.88 -14.12
C ALA A 61 24.67 -12.60 -13.90
N ALA A 62 24.27 -11.96 -14.99
CA ALA A 62 23.48 -10.75 -15.01
C ALA A 62 22.38 -10.87 -16.08
N GLU A 63 21.15 -10.62 -15.67
CA GLU A 63 20.03 -10.49 -16.60
C GLU A 63 20.16 -9.21 -17.42
N CYS A 64 19.67 -9.23 -18.65
CA CYS A 64 19.56 -8.04 -19.48
C CYS A 64 18.70 -6.97 -18.77
N PRO A 65 19.10 -5.68 -18.75
CA PRO A 65 18.28 -4.59 -18.19
C PRO A 65 16.87 -4.48 -18.78
N LEU A 66 16.65 -5.03 -19.99
CA LEU A 66 15.35 -5.07 -20.67
C LEU A 66 14.56 -6.35 -20.39
N ALA A 67 14.92 -7.12 -19.36
CA ALA A 67 14.18 -8.31 -18.96
C ALA A 67 12.71 -8.03 -18.62
N CYS A 68 12.43 -6.88 -18.01
CA CYS A 68 11.05 -6.43 -17.73
C CYS A 68 10.22 -6.12 -18.99
N LEU A 69 10.87 -5.99 -20.15
CA LEU A 69 10.25 -5.78 -21.45
C LEU A 69 10.22 -7.05 -22.31
N GLY A 70 10.85 -8.15 -21.86
CA GLY A 70 10.77 -9.46 -22.51
C GLY A 70 12.10 -10.11 -22.89
N CYS A 71 13.26 -9.47 -22.66
CA CYS A 71 14.55 -10.11 -22.94
C CYS A 71 14.92 -11.12 -21.83
N THR A 72 14.99 -12.42 -22.15
CA THR A 72 15.31 -13.47 -21.17
C THR A 72 16.80 -13.84 -21.11
N THR A 73 17.65 -13.09 -21.79
CA THR A 73 19.08 -13.41 -21.90
C THR A 73 19.81 -13.10 -20.59
N VAL A 74 20.60 -14.07 -20.14
CA VAL A 74 21.53 -13.93 -19.02
C VAL A 74 22.94 -14.00 -19.58
N VAL A 75 23.75 -12.97 -19.31
CA VAL A 75 25.16 -12.87 -19.73
C VAL A 75 26.05 -12.61 -18.52
N GLN A 76 27.38 -12.57 -18.71
CA GLN A 76 28.25 -12.05 -17.66
C GLN A 76 28.05 -10.54 -17.52
N ALA A 77 28.18 -10.01 -16.30
CA ALA A 77 27.98 -8.58 -16.05
C ALA A 77 28.83 -7.67 -16.95
N GLN A 78 30.07 -8.08 -17.27
CA GLN A 78 30.94 -7.35 -18.20
C GLN A 78 30.44 -7.33 -19.66
N ASP A 79 29.64 -8.33 -20.06
CA ASP A 79 29.18 -8.51 -21.43
C ASP A 79 27.82 -7.87 -21.71
N VAL A 80 27.13 -7.36 -20.69
CA VAL A 80 25.80 -6.75 -20.82
C VAL A 80 25.79 -5.64 -21.88
N ALA A 81 26.79 -4.75 -21.87
CA ALA A 81 26.87 -3.65 -22.84
C ALA A 81 27.01 -4.16 -24.29
N ARG A 82 27.79 -5.22 -24.49
CA ARG A 82 27.95 -5.85 -25.81
C ARG A 82 26.66 -6.49 -26.27
N HIS A 83 26.01 -7.29 -25.41
CA HIS A 83 24.70 -7.90 -25.69
C HIS A 83 23.64 -6.85 -26.07
N LEU A 84 23.59 -5.71 -25.36
CA LEU A 84 22.66 -4.63 -25.64
C LEU A 84 22.85 -4.04 -27.05
N ASN A 85 24.09 -3.88 -27.49
CA ASN A 85 24.41 -3.37 -28.82
C ASN A 85 24.13 -4.40 -29.92
N GLU A 86 24.56 -5.65 -29.73
CA GLU A 86 24.41 -6.73 -30.72
C GLU A 86 22.94 -7.08 -31.00
N HIS A 87 22.05 -6.90 -30.02
CA HIS A 87 20.61 -7.21 -30.14
C HIS A 87 19.72 -5.96 -30.02
N SER A 88 20.26 -4.80 -30.40
CA SER A 88 19.58 -3.51 -30.24
C SER A 88 18.23 -3.46 -30.98
N ASP A 89 18.13 -4.04 -32.17
CA ASP A 89 16.91 -4.16 -32.97
C ASP A 89 15.78 -4.91 -32.24
N GLN A 90 16.09 -6.06 -31.64
CA GLN A 90 15.14 -6.83 -30.84
C GLN A 90 14.72 -6.05 -29.59
N HIS A 91 15.67 -5.39 -28.93
CA HIS A 91 15.39 -4.55 -27.78
C HIS A 91 14.49 -3.35 -28.14
N PHE A 92 14.72 -2.70 -29.28
CA PHE A 92 13.87 -1.62 -29.79
C PHE A 92 12.45 -2.11 -30.07
N LEU A 93 12.30 -3.33 -30.61
CA LEU A 93 10.98 -3.92 -30.83
C LEU A 93 10.23 -4.15 -29.50
N PHE A 94 10.90 -4.67 -28.47
CA PHE A 94 10.28 -4.82 -27.14
C PHE A 94 9.84 -3.47 -26.56
N VAL A 95 10.69 -2.44 -26.66
CA VAL A 95 10.36 -1.08 -26.22
C VAL A 95 9.17 -0.53 -26.98
N ALA A 96 9.16 -0.63 -28.32
CA ALA A 96 8.09 -0.13 -29.17
C ALA A 96 6.74 -0.80 -28.87
N ASN A 97 6.73 -2.13 -28.75
CA ASN A 97 5.52 -2.88 -28.41
C ASN A 97 4.97 -2.45 -27.05
N ARG A 98 5.83 -2.35 -26.03
CA ARG A 98 5.42 -1.90 -24.70
C ARG A 98 4.90 -0.46 -24.72
N MET A 99 5.51 0.43 -25.50
CA MET A 99 5.04 1.80 -25.65
C MET A 99 3.64 1.85 -26.28
N MET A 100 3.38 1.04 -27.31
CA MET A 100 2.04 0.95 -27.92
C MET A 100 1.00 0.44 -26.91
N GLU A 101 1.33 -0.60 -26.14
CA GLU A 101 0.45 -1.10 -25.08
C GLU A 101 0.12 0.00 -24.06
N TYR A 102 1.13 0.73 -23.57
CA TYR A 102 0.90 1.84 -22.65
C TYR A 102 0.10 2.97 -23.27
N GLN A 103 0.31 3.31 -24.54
CA GLN A 103 -0.52 4.28 -25.23
C GLN A 103 -1.99 3.85 -25.27
N THR A 104 -2.28 2.57 -25.53
CA THR A 104 -3.66 2.07 -25.50
C THR A 104 -4.25 2.08 -24.09
N MET A 105 -3.46 1.73 -23.09
CA MET A 105 -3.88 1.74 -21.69
C MET A 105 -4.18 3.15 -21.20
N ILE A 106 -3.30 4.12 -21.50
CA ILE A 106 -3.48 5.54 -21.17
C ILE A 106 -4.77 6.07 -21.82
N LYS A 107 -5.02 5.76 -23.10
CA LYS A 107 -6.28 6.14 -23.77
C LYS A 107 -7.51 5.58 -23.04
N LYS A 108 -7.48 4.30 -22.65
CA LYS A 108 -8.59 3.66 -21.89
C LYS A 108 -8.77 4.29 -20.51
N LEU A 109 -7.69 4.57 -19.79
CA LEU A 109 -7.72 5.21 -18.47
C LEU A 109 -8.28 6.62 -18.56
N ASN A 110 -7.86 7.41 -19.55
CA ASN A 110 -8.38 8.76 -19.77
C ASN A 110 -9.88 8.75 -20.09
N ALA A 111 -10.34 7.83 -20.95
CA ALA A 111 -11.77 7.68 -21.23
C ALA A 111 -12.57 7.30 -19.97
N LYS A 112 -12.01 6.42 -19.13
CA LYS A 112 -12.64 6.05 -17.85
C LYS A 112 -12.67 7.22 -16.87
N MET A 113 -11.62 8.04 -16.83
CA MET A 113 -11.55 9.24 -16.00
C MET A 113 -12.66 10.24 -16.39
N GLN A 114 -12.80 10.55 -17.68
CA GLN A 114 -13.87 11.42 -18.17
C GLN A 114 -15.26 10.89 -17.81
N LEU A 115 -15.50 9.58 -17.97
CA LEU A 115 -16.79 8.97 -17.62
C LEU A 115 -17.07 9.03 -16.11
N LEU A 116 -16.04 8.90 -15.27
CA LEU A 116 -16.19 9.05 -13.82
C LEU A 116 -16.45 10.51 -13.43
N GLU A 117 -15.77 11.47 -14.07
CA GLU A 117 -16.01 12.90 -13.87
C GLU A 117 -17.45 13.28 -14.22
N GLU A 118 -17.97 12.82 -15.36
CA GLU A 118 -19.37 13.05 -15.76
C GLU A 118 -20.38 12.44 -14.78
N LYS A 119 -20.11 11.23 -14.29
CA LYS A 119 -20.96 10.58 -13.28
C LYS A 119 -20.94 11.31 -11.96
N ASN A 120 -19.77 11.76 -11.52
CA ASN A 120 -19.63 12.54 -10.29
C ASN A 120 -20.41 13.85 -10.39
N ALA A 121 -20.30 14.58 -11.50
CA ALA A 121 -21.07 15.80 -11.72
C ALA A 121 -22.59 15.56 -11.68
N LYS A 122 -23.08 14.45 -12.26
CA LYS A 122 -24.51 14.09 -12.19
C LYS A 122 -24.95 13.76 -10.76
N LEU A 123 -24.15 13.01 -10.01
CA LEU A 123 -24.43 12.67 -8.62
C LEU A 123 -24.44 13.92 -7.74
N GLU A 124 -23.53 14.87 -7.96
CA GLU A 124 -23.50 16.16 -7.27
C GLU A 124 -24.78 16.96 -7.51
N LEU A 125 -25.25 17.03 -8.76
CA LEU A 125 -26.53 17.68 -9.10
C LEU A 125 -27.72 16.98 -8.43
N GLU A 126 -27.76 15.64 -8.43
CA GLU A 126 -28.83 14.89 -7.80
C GLU A 126 -28.85 15.10 -6.28
N ILE A 127 -27.69 15.10 -5.63
CA ILE A 127 -27.53 15.39 -4.21
C ILE A 127 -28.02 16.81 -3.90
N GLN A 128 -27.62 17.81 -4.69
CA GLN A 128 -28.08 19.19 -4.53
C GLN A 128 -29.61 19.29 -4.69
N GLY A 129 -30.18 18.63 -5.71
CA GLY A 129 -31.63 18.61 -5.95
C GLY A 129 -32.42 17.97 -4.81
N ARG A 130 -31.97 16.81 -4.30
CA ARG A 130 -32.58 16.14 -3.14
C ARG A 130 -32.44 16.99 -1.87
N THR A 131 -31.29 17.63 -1.66
CA THR A 131 -31.05 18.53 -0.52
C THR A 131 -31.98 19.75 -0.57
N ALA A 132 -32.19 20.35 -1.74
CA ALA A 132 -33.12 21.46 -1.94
C ALA A 132 -34.59 21.04 -1.76
N GLN A 133 -34.97 19.83 -2.15
CA GLN A 133 -36.31 19.29 -1.85
C GLN A 133 -36.53 19.05 -0.36
N VAL A 134 -35.50 18.64 0.39
CA VAL A 134 -35.60 18.49 1.85
C VAL A 134 -35.72 19.85 2.55
N SER A 135 -35.05 20.89 2.07
CA SER A 135 -35.16 22.25 2.65
C SER A 135 -36.44 22.99 2.28
N THR A 136 -37.08 22.67 1.15
CA THR A 136 -38.30 23.35 0.68
C THR A 136 -39.61 22.66 1.07
N LYS A 137 -39.56 21.47 1.70
CA LYS A 137 -40.75 20.79 2.21
C LYS A 137 -41.39 21.58 3.37
N LYS A 138 -42.23 22.53 2.98
CA LYS A 138 -43.34 23.13 3.76
C LYS A 138 -44.18 22.07 4.48
N ASP A 139 -44.11 20.81 4.03
CA ASP A 139 -44.76 19.66 4.65
C ASP A 139 -44.33 19.43 6.11
N THR A 140 -43.06 19.64 6.49
CA THR A 140 -42.66 19.50 7.91
C THR A 140 -43.30 20.58 8.78
N ASP A 141 -43.39 21.82 8.28
CA ASP A 141 -44.04 22.92 9.00
C ASP A 141 -45.57 22.78 9.04
N VAL A 142 -46.20 22.34 7.96
CA VAL A 142 -47.65 22.08 7.89
C VAL A 142 -48.02 20.91 8.82
N HIS A 143 -47.29 19.80 8.78
CA HIS A 143 -47.53 18.68 9.68
C HIS A 143 -47.24 19.05 11.15
N SER A 144 -46.22 19.86 11.42
CA SER A 144 -45.94 20.40 12.76
C SER A 144 -47.11 21.23 13.30
N ASN A 145 -47.74 22.05 12.46
CA ASN A 145 -48.90 22.85 12.84
C ASN A 145 -50.17 22.00 13.03
N GLU A 146 -50.40 21.01 12.18
CA GLU A 146 -51.51 20.05 12.31
C GLU A 146 -51.39 19.25 13.61
N VAL A 147 -50.19 18.77 13.94
CA VAL A 147 -49.88 18.06 15.19
C VAL A 147 -50.16 18.96 16.40
N LYS A 148 -49.69 20.22 16.40
CA LYS A 148 -49.99 21.17 17.49
C LYS A 148 -51.51 21.37 17.68
N LYS A 149 -52.26 21.46 16.59
CA LYS A 149 -53.72 21.63 16.61
C LYS A 149 -54.43 20.40 17.18
N LEU A 150 -54.00 19.21 16.78
CA LEU A 150 -54.52 17.93 17.29
C LEU A 150 -54.21 17.77 18.78
N THR A 151 -52.99 18.04 19.22
CA THR A 151 -52.59 17.99 20.63
C THR A 151 -53.45 18.90 21.51
N LYS A 152 -53.73 20.14 21.06
CA LYS A 152 -54.60 21.07 21.80
C LYS A 152 -56.03 20.55 21.94
N ARG A 153 -56.55 19.90 20.89
CA ARG A 153 -57.91 19.35 20.86
C ARG A 153 -58.05 18.12 21.75
N ILE A 154 -57.03 17.24 21.77
CA ILE A 154 -56.96 16.12 22.71
C ILE A 154 -56.98 16.62 24.15
N GLY A 155 -56.15 17.61 24.50
CA GLY A 155 -56.13 18.17 25.86
C GLY A 155 -57.48 18.78 26.29
N THR A 156 -58.21 19.37 25.34
CA THR A 156 -59.56 19.91 25.60
C THR A 156 -60.55 18.79 25.88
N LEU A 157 -60.57 17.74 25.04
CA LEU A 157 -61.44 16.58 25.21
C LEU A 157 -61.16 15.83 26.51
N GLU A 158 -59.89 15.64 26.87
CA GLU A 158 -59.49 15.06 28.15
C GLU A 158 -59.99 15.90 29.33
N GLY A 159 -59.91 17.23 29.22
CA GLY A 159 -60.47 18.15 30.21
C GLY A 159 -61.98 17.98 30.38
N THR A 160 -62.73 17.99 29.26
CA THR A 160 -64.18 17.78 29.26
C THR A 160 -64.55 16.42 29.85
N CYS A 161 -63.85 15.36 29.44
CA CYS A 161 -64.04 14.01 29.95
C CYS A 161 -63.82 13.94 31.47
N LYS A 162 -62.74 14.55 31.99
CA LYS A 162 -62.49 14.64 33.44
C LYS A 162 -63.60 15.37 34.19
N THR A 163 -64.16 16.44 33.63
CA THR A 163 -65.29 17.15 34.24
C THR A 163 -66.57 16.32 34.24
N GLU A 164 -66.90 15.64 33.14
CA GLU A 164 -68.08 14.77 33.06
C GLU A 164 -67.96 13.58 34.02
N PHE A 165 -66.77 12.96 34.13
CA PHE A 165 -66.51 11.93 35.14
C PHE A 165 -66.71 12.44 36.57
N LYS A 166 -66.23 13.66 36.90
CA LYS A 166 -66.47 14.26 38.22
C LYS A 166 -67.95 14.52 38.50
N LYS A 167 -68.73 14.97 37.51
CA LYS A 167 -70.18 15.16 37.64
C LYS A 167 -70.89 13.84 37.92
N VAL A 168 -70.60 12.80 37.13
CA VAL A 168 -71.16 11.46 37.35
C VAL A 168 -70.79 10.92 38.73
N GLU A 169 -69.57 11.14 39.20
CA GLU A 169 -69.15 10.72 40.53
C GLU A 169 -69.88 11.50 41.64
N GLN A 170 -70.12 12.80 41.44
CA GLN A 170 -70.90 13.64 42.36
C GLN A 170 -72.37 13.21 42.42
N ASP A 171 -72.99 12.93 41.27
CA ASP A 171 -74.37 12.43 41.17
C ASP A 171 -74.53 11.04 41.81
N ARG A 172 -73.51 10.17 41.68
CA ARG A 172 -73.51 8.87 42.35
C ARG A 172 -73.38 8.99 43.88
N ARG A 173 -72.73 10.05 44.38
CA ARG A 173 -72.60 10.33 45.82
C ARG A 173 -73.85 10.99 46.41
N SER A 174 -74.59 11.79 45.64
CA SER A 174 -75.86 12.39 46.08
C SER A 174 -77.00 11.38 46.14
N HIS A 175 -77.02 10.38 45.26
CA HIS A 175 -78.02 9.28 45.28
C HIS A 175 -77.78 8.20 46.35
N LYS A 176 -76.72 8.31 47.15
CA LYS A 176 -76.36 7.33 48.22
C LYS A 176 -76.66 7.83 49.64
N LYS A 177 -77.41 8.93 49.79
CA LYS A 177 -77.89 9.48 51.06
C LYS A 177 -79.39 9.27 51.23
#